data_AF-A0AAW6WCP2-F1
#
_entry.id   AF-A0AAW6WCP2-F1
#
_cell.length_a   1.000
_cell.length_b   1.000
_cell.length_c   1.000
_cell.angle_alpha   90.00
_cell.angle_beta   90.00
_cell.angle_gamma   90.00
#
_symmetry.space_group_name_H-M   'P 1'
#
loop_
_entity.id
_entity.type
_entity.pdbx_description
1 polymer ?
#
loop_
_entity_poly.entity_id
_entity_poly.type
_entity_poly.pdbx_seq_one_letter_code
_entity_poly.pdbx_strand_id
1 'polypeptide(L)' 'MTSKKKYDELLTNFCGNRELIELLYECILDEEESREALYRATGAYPERRCLLMKLKYDLLEKREELTNGR' A
#
# COMPACT_ATOMS: atom_id res chain seq x y z
N MET A 1 -19.34 -1.91 -17.99
CA MET A 1 -18.21 -1.05 -18.43
C MET A 1 -16.93 -1.78 -18.07
N THR A 2 -16.13 -2.12 -19.08
CA THR A 2 -14.92 -2.94 -18.97
C THR A 2 -13.92 -2.30 -17.99
N SER A 3 -13.52 -3.05 -16.95
CA SER A 3 -12.57 -2.67 -15.89
C SER A 3 -11.36 -1.85 -16.39
N LYS A 4 -10.87 -2.18 -17.59
CA LYS A 4 -9.78 -1.49 -18.28
C LYS A 4 -10.01 0.02 -18.46
N LYS A 5 -11.21 0.45 -18.84
CA LYS A 5 -11.53 1.87 -19.02
C LYS A 5 -11.47 2.64 -17.70
N LYS A 6 -11.99 2.05 -16.62
CA LYS A 6 -11.98 2.69 -15.30
C LYS A 6 -10.57 2.75 -14.71
N TYR A 7 -9.78 1.70 -14.95
CA TYR A 7 -8.37 1.67 -14.54
C TYR A 7 -7.56 2.76 -15.24
N ASP A 8 -7.68 2.91 -16.56
CA ASP A 8 -6.97 3.95 -17.33
C ASP A 8 -7.39 5.37 -16.92
N GLU A 9 -8.67 5.59 -16.60
CA GLU A 9 -9.16 6.86 -16.04
C GLU A 9 -8.50 7.15 -14.69
N LEU A 10 -8.41 6.16 -13.79
CA LEU A 10 -7.75 6.33 -12.50
C LEU A 10 -6.25 6.60 -12.66
N LEU A 11 -5.58 5.90 -13.56
CA LEU A 11 -4.17 6.19 -13.89
C LEU A 11 -4.01 7.63 -14.36
N THR A 12 -4.87 8.09 -15.28
CA THR A 12 -4.83 9.47 -15.77
C THR A 12 -5.04 10.48 -14.66
N ASN A 13 -5.95 10.20 -13.71
CA ASN A 13 -6.24 11.11 -12.60
C ASN A 13 -5.13 11.17 -11.56
N PHE A 14 -4.40 10.07 -11.35
CA PHE A 14 -3.43 9.95 -10.26
C PHE A 14 -1.96 9.96 -10.71
N CYS A 15 -1.65 9.92 -12.00
CA CYS A 15 -0.27 9.87 -12.50
C CYS A 15 0.60 11.06 -12.08
N GLY A 16 -0.02 12.21 -11.76
CA GLY A 16 0.67 13.41 -11.25
C GLY A 16 0.70 13.52 -9.72
N ASN A 17 0.07 12.62 -8.98
CA ASN A 17 0.00 12.69 -7.52
C ASN A 17 1.30 12.13 -6.90
N ARG A 18 2.26 13.02 -6.61
CA ARG A 18 3.56 12.66 -6.03
C ARG A 18 3.44 12.02 -4.64
N GLU A 19 2.56 12.53 -3.79
CA GLU A 19 2.35 12.02 -2.42
C GLU A 19 1.82 10.57 -2.45
N LEU A 20 0.94 10.25 -3.40
CA LEU A 20 0.47 8.88 -3.59
C LEU A 20 1.60 7.95 -4.04
N ILE A 21 2.48 8.42 -4.92
CA ILE A 21 3.66 7.66 -5.37
C ILE A 21 4.63 7.45 -4.21
N GLU A 22 4.90 8.47 -3.41
CA GLU A 22 5.75 8.39 -2.21
C GLU A 22 5.16 7.41 -1.18
N LEU A 23 3.86 7.47 -0.92
CA LEU A 23 3.18 6.52 -0.04
C LEU A 23 3.32 5.06 -0.51
N LEU A 24 3.25 4.83 -1.83
CA LEU A 24 3.49 3.50 -2.41
C LEU A 24 4.94 3.05 -2.18
N TYR A 25 5.92 3.94 -2.29
CA TYR A 25 7.31 3.62 -1.99
C TYR A 25 7.53 3.27 -0.52
N GLU A 26 6.99 4.04 0.42
CA GLU A 26 7.07 3.74 1.86
C GLU A 26 6.48 2.36 2.19
N CYS A 27 5.36 2.00 1.55
CA CYS A 27 4.77 0.67 1.72
C CYS A 27 5.64 -0.47 1.20
N ILE A 28 6.42 -0.22 0.15
CA ILE A 28 7.36 -1.22 -0.39
C ILE A 28 8.54 -1.39 0.57
N LEU A 29 9.08 -0.28 1.10
CA LEU A 29 10.20 -0.31 2.05
C LEU A 29 9.82 -1.03 3.35
N ASP A 30 8.65 -0.73 3.92
CA ASP A 30 8.14 -1.39 5.14
C ASP A 30 8.04 -2.91 5.00
N GLU A 31 7.62 -3.40 3.83
CA GLU A 31 7.56 -4.84 3.55
C GLU A 31 8.95 -5.46 3.45
N GLU A 32 9.88 -4.82 2.73
CA GLU A 32 11.26 -5.33 2.62
C GLU A 32 11.93 -5.40 4.01
N GLU A 33 11.77 -4.37 4.83
CA GLU A 33 12.26 -4.36 6.22
C GLU A 33 11.62 -5.47 7.06
N SER A 34 10.30 -5.62 6.99
CA SER A 34 9.55 -6.66 7.71
C SER A 34 9.96 -8.07 7.29
N ARG A 35 10.17 -8.28 5.98
CA ARG A 35 10.63 -9.56 5.42
C ARG A 35 12.02 -9.91 5.89
N GLU A 36 12.94 -8.95 5.87
CA GLU A 36 14.32 -9.15 6.32
C GLU A 36 14.41 -9.33 7.84
N ALA A 37 13.57 -8.65 8.62
CA ALA A 37 13.45 -8.89 10.05
C ALA A 37 12.99 -10.32 10.35
N LEU A 38 11.97 -10.83 9.65
CA LEU A 38 11.50 -12.20 9.85
C LEU A 38 12.57 -13.24 9.42
N TYR A 39 13.25 -13.01 8.31
CA TYR A 39 14.35 -13.87 7.87
C TYR A 39 15.45 -13.95 8.92
N ARG A 40 15.89 -12.81 9.46
CA ARG A 40 16.90 -12.78 10.53
C ARG A 40 16.46 -13.52 11.80
N ALA A 41 15.17 -13.51 12.12
CA ALA A 41 14.64 -14.19 13.29
C ALA A 41 14.43 -15.70 13.10
N THR A 42 14.09 -16.15 11.89
CA THR A 42 13.60 -17.52 11.64
C THR A 42 14.46 -18.34 10.69
N GLY A 43 15.39 -17.70 9.97
CA GLY A 43 16.14 -18.32 8.87
C GLY A 43 15.33 -18.55 7.60
N ALA A 44 14.09 -18.05 7.53
CA ALA A 44 13.17 -18.22 6.40
C ALA A 44 12.43 -16.92 6.05
N TYR A 45 12.24 -16.67 4.75
CA TYR A 45 11.40 -15.55 4.31
C TYR A 45 9.92 -15.88 4.44
N PRO A 46 9.05 -14.91 4.80
CA PRO A 46 7.62 -15.13 4.83
C PRO A 46 7.02 -15.30 3.43
N GLU A 47 5.86 -15.93 3.38
CA GLU A 47 4.97 -15.89 2.21
C GLU A 47 4.68 -14.43 1.81
N ARG A 48 4.50 -14.18 0.51
CA ARG A 48 4.30 -12.82 -0.01
C ARG A 48 2.99 -12.23 0.54
N ARG A 49 3.08 -11.07 1.18
CA ARG A 49 1.91 -10.29 1.60
C ARG A 49 1.34 -9.51 0.40
N CYS A 50 0.01 -9.35 0.35
CA CYS A 50 -0.65 -8.50 -0.64
C CYS A 50 -0.59 -7.01 -0.21
N LEU A 51 0.45 -6.29 -0.63
CA LEU A 51 0.71 -4.90 -0.24
C LEU A 51 -0.42 -3.93 -0.59
N LEU A 52 -1.02 -4.09 -1.77
CA LEU A 52 -2.14 -3.23 -2.19
C LEU A 52 -3.36 -3.40 -1.30
N MET A 53 -3.60 -4.61 -0.77
CA MET A 53 -4.71 -4.85 0.15
C MET A 53 -4.41 -4.22 1.52
N LYS A 54 -3.17 -4.36 2.02
CA LYS A 54 -2.72 -3.69 3.26
C LYS A 54 -2.93 -2.18 3.14
N LEU A 55 -2.33 -1.55 2.12
CA LEU A 55 -2.42 -0.10 1.89
C LEU A 55 -3.87 0.39 1.82
N LYS A 56 -4.76 -0.38 1.17
CA LYS A 56 -6.18 -0.05 1.13
C LYS A 56 -6.79 0.06 2.54
N TYR A 57 -6.51 -0.89 3.42
CA TYR A 57 -7.04 -0.88 4.79
C TYR A 57 -6.38 0.21 5.64
N ASP A 58 -5.07 0.39 5.52
CA ASP A 58 -4.33 1.46 6.23
C ASP A 58 -4.93 2.85 5.88
N LEU A 59 -5.24 3.09 4.60
CA LEU A 59 -5.90 4.33 4.16
C LEU A 59 -7.33 4.49 4.71
N LEU A 60 -8.09 3.39 4.79
CA LEU A 60 -9.46 3.42 5.32
C LEU A 60 -9.45 3.70 6.83
N GLU A 61 -8.56 3.05 7.57
CA GLU A 61 -8.36 3.26 9.00
C GLU A 61 -7.91 4.70 9.27
N LYS A 62 -6.92 5.20 8.52
CA LYS A 62 -6.46 6.58 8.66
C LYS A 62 -7.56 7.61 8.38
N ARG A 63 -8.41 7.33 7.39
CA ARG A 63 -9.59 8.16 7.12
C ARG A 63 -10.57 8.13 8.29
N GLU A 64 -10.82 6.96 8.87
CA GLU A 64 -11.70 6.80 10.03
C GLU A 64 -11.18 7.58 11.25
N GLU A 65 -9.88 7.50 11.54
CA GLU A 65 -9.22 8.30 12.59
C GLU A 65 -9.52 9.80 12.43
N LEU A 66 -9.27 10.33 11.22
CA LEU A 66 -9.46 11.74 10.90
C LEU A 66 -10.93 12.17 10.96
N THR A 67 -11.86 11.30 10.57
CA THR A 67 -13.30 11.61 10.63
C THR A 67 -13.90 11.49 12.02
N ASN A 68 -13.35 10.62 12.87
CA ASN A 68 -13.87 10.34 14.22
C ASN A 68 -13.13 11.10 15.33
N GLY A 69 -12.13 11.93 14.99
CA GLY A 69 -11.45 12.81 15.94
C GLY A 69 -10.66 12.10 17.02
N ARG A 70 -10.04 10.95 16.69
CA ARG A 70 -9.06 10.28 17.55
C ARG A 70 -7.64 10.65 17.16
#